data_AF-A0A0R2KY93-F1
#
_entry.id   AF-A0A0R2KY93-F1
#
_cell.length_a   1.000
_cell.length_b   1.000
_cell.length_c   1.000
_cell.angle_alpha   90.00
_cell.angle_beta   90.00
_cell.angle_gamma   90.00
#
_symmetry.space_group_name_H-M   'P 1'
#
loop_
_entity.id
_entity.type
_entity.pdbx_description
1 polymer ?
#
loop_
_entity_poly.entity_id
_entity_poly.type
_entity_poly.pdbx_seq_one_letter_code
_entity_poly.pdbx_strand_id
1 'polypeptide(L)'
;MNIENKINDSIRPQVDYRLHIDEQTNVITLKIFQGLYPPYFYKEKAYKRNDSASVPVDSLELSRLILEGQNCSYDSLPSHASNLHFSILEKALQY
;
A
#
# COMPACT_ATOMS: atom_id res chain seq x y z
N MET A 1 12.76 -15.72 -20.92
CA MET A 1 11.42 -15.65 -20.30
C MET A 1 11.39 -16.18 -18.85
N ASN A 2 12.41 -15.91 -18.02
CA ASN A 2 12.46 -16.45 -16.64
C ASN A 2 12.31 -15.37 -15.55
N ILE A 3 12.79 -14.14 -15.82
CA ILE A 3 12.72 -13.01 -14.88
C ILE A 3 11.30 -12.44 -14.81
N GLU A 4 10.67 -12.25 -15.96
CA GLU A 4 9.28 -11.80 -16.12
C GLU A 4 8.30 -12.68 -15.34
N ASN A 5 8.38 -14.01 -15.55
CA ASN A 5 7.53 -14.97 -14.85
C ASN A 5 7.77 -14.93 -13.34
N LYS A 6 9.03 -14.85 -12.89
CA LYS A 6 9.35 -14.71 -11.46
C LYS A 6 8.75 -13.46 -10.85
N ILE A 7 8.80 -12.30 -11.52
CA ILE A 7 8.19 -11.06 -11.04
C ILE A 7 6.68 -11.22 -10.95
N ASN A 8 6.07 -11.71 -12.05
CA ASN A 8 4.64 -11.91 -12.16
C ASN A 8 4.09 -12.96 -11.20
N ASP A 9 4.89 -13.89 -10.70
CA ASP A 9 4.45 -14.88 -9.70
C ASP A 9 4.69 -14.41 -8.25
N SER A 10 5.64 -13.51 -8.04
CA SER A 10 6.14 -13.20 -6.69
C SER A 10 5.51 -11.96 -6.05
N ILE A 11 4.94 -11.03 -6.83
CA ILE A 11 4.44 -9.74 -6.32
C ILE A 11 2.96 -9.58 -6.60
N ARG A 12 2.18 -9.21 -5.58
CA ARG A 12 0.75 -8.89 -5.69
C ARG A 12 0.43 -7.59 -4.94
N PRO A 13 -0.43 -6.70 -5.44
CA PRO A 13 -1.04 -6.70 -6.78
C PRO A 13 0.00 -6.47 -7.90
N GLN A 14 -0.39 -6.75 -9.15
CA GLN A 14 0.52 -6.65 -10.29
C GLN A 14 0.99 -5.20 -10.47
N VAL A 15 2.30 -5.02 -10.64
CA VAL A 15 2.94 -3.72 -10.82
C VAL A 15 3.42 -3.55 -12.25
N ASP A 16 3.37 -2.31 -12.74
CA ASP A 16 4.05 -1.96 -13.98
C ASP A 16 5.56 -1.88 -13.74
N TYR A 17 6.33 -2.47 -14.64
CA TYR A 17 7.78 -2.40 -14.63
C TYR A 17 8.37 -2.27 -16.02
N ARG A 18 9.59 -1.75 -16.08
CA ARG A 18 10.40 -1.70 -17.29
C ARG A 18 11.74 -2.34 -17.03
N LEU A 19 12.05 -3.37 -17.80
CA LEU A 19 13.36 -4.00 -17.82
C LEU A 19 14.20 -3.36 -18.94
N HIS A 20 15.40 -2.92 -18.61
CA HIS A 20 16.39 -2.47 -19.58
C HIS A 20 17.66 -3.29 -19.38
N ILE A 21 18.21 -3.82 -20.46
CA ILE A 21 19.44 -4.60 -20.46
C ILE A 21 20.46 -3.78 -21.23
N ASP A 22 21.53 -3.40 -20.54
CA ASP A 22 22.69 -2.79 -21.17
C ASP A 22 23.66 -3.91 -21.59
N GLU A 23 23.67 -4.22 -22.89
CA GLU A 23 24.51 -5.26 -23.49
C GLU A 23 26.01 -4.92 -23.45
N GLN A 24 26.38 -3.64 -23.26
CA GLN A 24 27.78 -3.22 -23.21
C GLN A 24 28.37 -3.39 -21.80
N THR A 25 27.58 -3.10 -20.78
CA THR A 25 28.00 -3.22 -19.37
C THR A 25 27.52 -4.50 -18.70
N ASN A 26 26.65 -5.27 -19.35
CA ASN A 26 25.92 -6.41 -18.80
C ASN A 26 25.09 -6.05 -17.54
N VAL A 27 24.66 -4.79 -17.43
CA VAL A 27 23.83 -4.32 -16.32
C VAL A 27 22.36 -4.44 -16.68
N ILE A 28 21.58 -5.08 -15.80
CA ILE A 28 20.13 -5.17 -15.92
C ILE A 28 19.50 -4.14 -14.99
N THR A 29 18.79 -3.17 -15.56
CA THR A 29 18.03 -2.15 -14.83
C THR A 29 16.56 -2.52 -14.83
N LEU A 30 16.01 -2.80 -13.66
CA LEU A 30 14.58 -3.01 -13.44
C LEU A 30 13.98 -1.76 -12.78
N LYS A 31 13.15 -1.02 -13.51
CA LYS A 31 12.43 0.13 -12.99
C LYS A 31 10.99 -0.26 -12.68
N ILE A 32 10.58 -0.14 -11.43
CA ILE A 32 9.20 -0.39 -10.98
C ILE A 32 8.45 0.93 -10.89
N PHE A 33 7.21 0.95 -11.38
CA PHE A 33 6.31 2.09 -11.23
C PHE A 33 5.32 1.81 -10.09
N GLN A 34 5.00 2.85 -9.32
CA GLN A 34 3.97 2.75 -8.29
C GLN A 34 2.61 2.56 -8.98
N GLY A 35 1.99 1.39 -8.79
CA GLY A 35 0.62 1.12 -9.18
C GLY A 35 -0.40 1.76 -8.21
N LEU A 36 -1.67 1.68 -8.61
CA LEU A 36 -2.80 2.31 -7.89
C LEU A 36 -3.13 1.68 -6.54
N TYR A 37 -2.68 0.45 -6.27
CA TYR A 37 -3.14 -0.34 -5.13
C TYR A 37 -1.97 -0.74 -4.20
N PRO A 38 -1.25 0.21 -3.59
CA PRO A 38 -0.42 -0.14 -2.44
C PRO A 38 -1.32 -0.65 -1.29
N PRO A 39 -0.83 -1.54 -0.41
CA PRO A 39 0.53 -2.06 -0.31
C PRO A 39 0.81 -3.30 -1.18
N TYR A 40 2.07 -3.50 -1.57
CA TYR A 40 2.53 -4.67 -2.32
C TYR A 40 3.05 -5.77 -1.39
N PHE A 41 2.65 -7.01 -1.68
CA PHE A 41 3.01 -8.19 -0.92
C PHE A 41 4.04 -9.03 -1.68
N TYR A 42 5.07 -9.44 -0.94
CA TYR A 42 6.03 -10.45 -1.33
C TYR A 42 6.10 -11.49 -0.22
N LYS A 43 5.77 -12.76 -0.53
CA LYS A 43 5.67 -13.85 0.46
C LYS A 43 4.85 -13.46 1.70
N GLU A 44 3.64 -12.93 1.47
CA GLU A 44 2.68 -12.54 2.51
C GLU A 44 3.11 -11.40 3.44
N LYS A 45 4.25 -10.76 3.15
CA LYS A 45 4.72 -9.57 3.87
C LYS A 45 4.77 -8.38 2.94
N ALA A 46 4.29 -7.25 3.42
CA ALA A 46 4.53 -5.98 2.77
C ALA A 46 5.85 -5.39 3.28
N TYR A 47 6.53 -4.64 2.42
CA TYR A 47 7.81 -4.03 2.71
C TYR A 47 7.78 -2.55 2.32
N LYS A 48 8.42 -1.70 3.13
CA LYS A 48 8.69 -0.31 2.78
C LYS A 48 10.17 -0.09 2.59
N ARG A 49 10.52 0.85 1.70
CA ARG A 49 11.90 1.28 1.53
C ARG A 49 12.24 2.29 2.62
N ASN A 50 13.32 2.02 3.35
CA ASN A 50 13.91 2.94 4.31
C ASN A 50 15.34 3.21 3.84
N ASP A 51 15.54 4.36 3.21
CA ASP A 51 16.76 4.77 2.51
C ASP A 51 17.25 3.75 1.46
N SER A 52 18.24 2.94 1.84
CA SER A 52 18.87 1.90 1.02
C SER A 52 18.38 0.49 1.32
N ALA A 53 17.58 0.29 2.38
CA ALA A 53 17.11 -1.01 2.83
C ALA A 53 15.59 -1.18 2.63
N SER A 54 15.15 -2.43 2.50
CA SER A 54 13.72 -2.79 2.52
C SER A 54 13.40 -3.41 3.88
N VAL A 55 12.44 -2.83 4.60
CA VAL A 55 12.02 -3.30 5.94
C VAL A 55 10.57 -3.78 5.89
N PRO A 56 10.22 -4.88 6.58
CA PRO A 56 8.85 -5.34 6.64
C PRO A 56 7.98 -4.31 7.38
N VAL A 57 6.78 -4.04 6.87
CA VAL A 57 5.78 -3.22 7.56
C VAL A 57 4.97 -4.08 8.52
N ASP A 58 4.64 -3.50 9.68
CA ASP A 58 3.77 -4.11 10.68
C ASP A 58 2.29 -3.97 10.30
N SER A 59 1.42 -4.78 10.90
CA SER A 59 -0.02 -4.88 10.64
C SER A 59 -0.76 -3.54 10.74
N LEU A 60 -0.35 -2.66 11.66
CA LEU A 60 -0.90 -1.31 11.80
C LEU A 60 -0.49 -0.39 10.63
N GLU A 61 0.77 -0.46 10.21
CA GLU A 61 1.27 0.29 9.04
C GLU A 61 0.66 -0.25 7.75
N LEU A 62 0.41 -1.57 7.67
CA LEU A 62 -0.30 -2.20 6.58
C LEU A 62 -1.72 -1.63 6.43
N SER A 63 -2.48 -1.55 7.52
CA SER A 63 -3.83 -0.96 7.52
C SER A 63 -3.82 0.51 7.07
N ARG A 64 -2.81 1.29 7.49
CA ARG A 64 -2.65 2.68 7.03
C ARG A 64 -2.34 2.77 5.54
N LEU A 65 -1.44 1.93 5.02
CA LEU A 65 -1.11 1.88 3.60
C LEU A 65 -2.32 1.48 2.73
N ILE A 66 -3.17 0.57 3.22
CA ILE A 66 -4.42 0.20 2.54
C ILE A 66 -5.37 1.40 2.48
N LEU A 67 -5.53 2.15 3.57
CA LEU A 67 -6.36 3.35 3.63
C LEU A 67 -5.85 4.44 2.67
N GLU A 68 -4.55 4.72 2.69
CA GLU A 68 -3.90 5.65 1.75
C GLU A 68 -4.06 5.20 0.29
N GLY A 69 -3.88 3.91 0.00
CA GLY A 69 -4.05 3.34 -1.34
C GLY A 69 -5.50 3.36 -1.84
N GLN A 70 -6.49 3.37 -0.95
CA GLN A 70 -7.91 3.47 -1.28
C GLN A 70 -8.42 4.91 -1.37
N ASN A 71 -7.57 5.94 -1.17
CA ASN A 71 -8.00 7.34 -0.98
C ASN A 71 -9.04 7.51 0.15
N CYS A 72 -9.05 6.61 1.13
CA CYS A 72 -9.97 6.65 2.26
C CYS A 72 -9.18 6.97 3.52
N SER A 73 -9.53 8.05 4.22
CA SER A 73 -8.99 8.27 5.56
C SER A 73 -9.66 7.33 6.57
N TYR A 74 -9.00 7.06 7.70
CA TYR A 74 -9.62 6.32 8.81
C TYR A 74 -10.97 6.93 9.23
N ASP A 75 -11.06 8.26 9.19
CA ASP A 75 -12.28 9.02 9.51
C ASP A 75 -13.42 8.82 8.50
N SER A 76 -13.11 8.29 7.31
CA SER A 76 -14.09 7.98 6.26
C SER A 76 -14.69 6.57 6.37
N LEU A 77 -14.18 5.75 7.29
CA LEU A 77 -14.69 4.40 7.50
C LEU A 77 -16.07 4.44 8.19
N PRO A 78 -17.02 3.58 7.76
CA PRO A 78 -18.29 3.45 8.47
C PRO A 78 -18.02 2.98 9.91
N SER A 79 -18.41 3.80 10.88
CA SER A 79 -18.30 3.45 12.29
C SER A 79 -19.21 2.26 12.61
N HIS A 80 -18.70 1.29 13.35
CA HIS A 80 -19.52 0.21 13.91
C HIS A 80 -20.51 0.70 14.98
N ALA A 81 -20.37 1.94 15.47
CA ALA A 81 -21.29 2.54 16.40
C ALA A 81 -22.56 2.99 15.66
N SER A 82 -23.63 2.20 15.75
CA SER A 82 -24.93 2.50 15.16
C SER A 82 -25.75 3.55 15.92
N ASN A 83 -25.40 3.84 17.19
CA ASN A 83 -26.13 4.77 18.05
C ASN A 83 -25.23 5.95 18.45
N LEU A 84 -25.00 6.86 17.51
CA LEU A 84 -24.33 8.13 17.78
C LEU A 84 -25.35 9.11 18.37
N HIS A 85 -25.09 9.57 19.59
CA HIS A 85 -25.87 10.64 20.25
C HIS A 85 -25.01 11.89 20.36
N PHE A 86 -25.61 13.05 20.10
CA PHE A 86 -24.91 14.33 20.23
C PHE A 86 -25.22 14.96 21.59
N SER A 87 -24.98 14.25 22.70
CA SER A 87 -25.39 14.68 24.04
C SER A 87 -24.89 16.09 24.44
N ILE A 88 -23.77 16.53 23.87
CA ILE A 88 -23.24 17.89 24.08
C ILE A 88 -24.04 18.93 23.27
N LEU A 89 -24.35 18.62 22.01
CA LEU A 89 -25.15 19.50 21.14
C LEU A 89 -26.61 19.56 21.58
N GLU A 90 -27.18 18.41 21.97
CA GLU A 90 -28.55 18.29 22.52
C GLU A 90 -28.71 19.18 23.75
N LYS A 91 -27.69 19.22 24.62
CA LYS A 91 -27.66 20.10 25.79
C LYS A 91 -27.45 21.57 25.42
N ALA A 92 -26.73 21.87 24.34
CA ALA A 92 -26.49 23.23 23.86
C ALA A 92 -27.71 23.83 23.14
N LEU A 93 -28.55 23.00 22.51
CA LEU A 93 -29.78 23.41 21.82
C LEU A 93 -31.02 23.45 22.74
N GLN A 94 -30.86 23.19 24.05
CA GLN A 94 -31.93 23.27 25.05
C GLN A 94 -32.16 24.70 25.61
N TYR A 95 -31.91 25.74 24.80
CA TYR A 95 -32.19 27.14 25.14
C TYR A 95 -33.31 27.72 24.27
#